data_AF-A0A089YAK0-F1
#
_entry.id   AF-A0A089YAK0-F1
#
_cell.length_a   1.000
_cell.length_b   1.000
_cell.length_c   1.000
_cell.angle_alpha   90.00
_cell.angle_beta   90.00
_cell.angle_gamma   90.00
#
_symmetry.space_group_name_H-M   'P 1'
#
loop_
_entity.id
_entity.type
_entity.pdbx_description
1 polymer ?
#
loop_
_entity_poly.entity_id
_entity_poly.type
_entity_poly.pdbx_seq_one_letter_code
_entity_poly.pdbx_strand_id
1 'polypeptide(L)'
;MKRLYTLALALMLVGCAGTQPGPQWITVDASDRFMDESTCGVTTAAFYSDSRLFTLHYFPYIEKIRGVLLVGMRTRALLSAPVGLVQIQIDQLPAWTISPLETPVKSVPEKRPSWAGLGTGSKELDEGLWQIMTRQSSPFALATGEKAENILAQLKSGAVLRYQSFRDGSASTPSGEYVLDDSLEKALAECGIE
;
A
#
# COMPACT_ATOMS: atom_id res chain seq x y z
N MET A 1 60.79 -7.90 0.73
CA MET A 1 59.72 -8.85 0.33
C MET A 1 58.56 -8.95 1.32
N LYS A 2 58.78 -8.99 2.64
CA LYS A 2 57.71 -9.07 3.67
C LYS A 2 56.65 -7.95 3.65
N ARG A 3 57.00 -6.74 3.19
CA ARG A 3 56.09 -5.57 3.16
C ARG A 3 55.12 -5.54 1.97
N LEU A 4 55.40 -6.30 0.90
CA LEU A 4 54.51 -6.40 -0.27
C LEU A 4 53.30 -7.32 0.01
N TYR A 5 53.48 -8.35 0.84
CA TYR A 5 52.40 -9.28 1.20
C TYR A 5 51.32 -8.63 2.08
N THR A 6 51.69 -7.65 2.91
CA THR A 6 50.74 -6.89 3.74
C THR A 6 49.83 -5.96 2.93
N LEU A 7 50.28 -5.48 1.77
CA LEU A 7 49.45 -4.59 0.94
C LEU A 7 48.38 -5.38 0.15
N ALA A 8 48.74 -6.57 -0.34
CA ALA A 8 47.84 -7.43 -1.10
C ALA A 8 46.69 -8.01 -0.26
N LEU A 9 46.91 -8.22 1.04
CA LEU A 9 45.88 -8.74 1.95
C LEU A 9 44.84 -7.68 2.34
N ALA A 10 45.20 -6.39 2.34
CA ALA A 10 44.29 -5.29 2.68
C ALA A 10 43.29 -4.96 1.55
N LEU A 11 43.67 -5.19 0.28
CA LEU A 11 42.79 -4.94 -0.88
C LEU A 11 41.69 -6.00 -1.07
N MET A 12 41.83 -7.18 -0.46
CA MET A 12 40.82 -8.26 -0.56
C MET A 12 39.67 -8.11 0.45
N LEU A 13 39.72 -7.14 1.37
CA LEU A 13 38.72 -6.95 2.43
C LEU A 13 37.61 -5.93 2.08
N VAL A 14 37.68 -5.28 0.91
CA VAL A 14 36.69 -4.26 0.50
C VAL A 14 35.48 -4.86 -0.25
N GLY A 15 35.40 -6.19 -0.37
CA GLY A 15 34.41 -6.88 -1.22
C GLY A 15 33.09 -7.28 -0.56
N CYS A 16 32.91 -7.11 0.75
CA CYS A 16 31.73 -7.63 1.46
C CYS A 16 30.78 -6.55 2.00
N ALA A 17 30.73 -5.37 1.39
CA ALA A 17 29.60 -4.44 1.57
C ALA A 17 28.57 -4.70 0.46
N GLY A 18 28.06 -5.94 0.39
CA GLY A 18 26.89 -6.23 -0.43
C GLY A 18 25.72 -5.43 0.14
N THR A 19 25.26 -4.43 -0.61
CA THR A 19 24.03 -3.70 -0.31
C THR A 19 22.92 -4.72 -0.10
N GLN A 20 22.43 -4.85 1.13
CA GLN A 20 21.26 -5.66 1.41
C GLN A 20 20.10 -5.05 0.59
N PRO A 21 19.43 -5.82 -0.29
CA PRO A 21 18.37 -5.27 -1.12
C PRO A 21 17.27 -4.73 -0.20
N GLY A 22 16.93 -3.45 -0.37
CA GLY A 22 15.81 -2.82 0.33
C GLY A 22 14.47 -3.42 -0.10
N PRO A 23 13.36 -3.00 0.54
CA PRO A 23 12.02 -3.46 0.17
C PRO A 23 11.74 -3.15 -1.30
N GLN A 24 11.56 -4.19 -2.11
CA GLN A 24 11.28 -4.07 -3.54
C GLN A 24 9.77 -4.01 -3.80
N TRP A 25 9.40 -3.32 -4.86
CA TRP A 25 8.06 -3.38 -5.43
C TRP A 25 7.88 -4.71 -6.15
N ILE A 26 6.76 -5.35 -5.88
CA ILE A 26 6.40 -6.67 -6.39
C ILE A 26 4.98 -6.64 -6.93
N THR A 27 4.71 -7.55 -7.85
CA THR A 27 3.35 -7.90 -8.23
C THR A 27 2.75 -8.86 -7.22
N VAL A 28 1.45 -8.72 -6.99
CA VAL A 28 0.63 -9.61 -6.17
C VAL A 28 -0.62 -9.96 -6.96
N ASP A 29 -0.76 -11.24 -7.27
CA ASP A 29 -1.98 -11.75 -7.88
C ASP A 29 -2.99 -12.10 -6.80
N ALA A 30 -4.18 -11.51 -6.90
CA ALA A 30 -5.34 -11.94 -6.12
C ALA A 30 -6.31 -12.64 -7.08
N SER A 31 -6.45 -13.95 -6.91
CA SER A 31 -7.49 -14.73 -7.58
C SER A 31 -8.63 -14.95 -6.61
N ASP A 32 -9.76 -14.27 -6.85
CA ASP A 32 -11.01 -14.59 -6.16
C ASP A 32 -11.68 -15.75 -6.89
N ARG A 33 -11.51 -16.96 -6.33
CA ARG A 33 -12.11 -18.19 -6.87
C ARG A 33 -13.63 -18.22 -6.82
N PHE A 34 -14.28 -17.33 -6.05
CA PHE A 34 -15.73 -17.23 -6.00
C PHE A 34 -16.28 -16.33 -7.10
N MET A 35 -15.51 -15.33 -7.55
CA MET A 35 -15.93 -14.40 -8.61
C MET A 35 -15.30 -14.72 -9.98
N ASP A 36 -14.40 -15.71 -10.05
CA ASP A 36 -13.60 -16.05 -11.24
C ASP A 36 -12.85 -14.82 -11.78
N GLU A 37 -12.42 -13.93 -10.86
CA GLU A 37 -11.69 -12.72 -11.18
C GLU A 37 -10.24 -12.86 -10.71
N SER A 38 -9.31 -12.68 -11.65
CA SER A 38 -7.90 -12.49 -11.37
C SER A 38 -7.58 -11.00 -11.42
N THR A 39 -7.01 -10.46 -10.35
CA THR A 39 -6.51 -9.08 -10.33
C THR A 39 -5.01 -9.06 -10.06
N CYS A 40 -4.33 -8.13 -10.74
CA CYS A 40 -2.89 -7.89 -10.58
C CYS A 40 -2.71 -6.58 -9.82
N GLY A 41 -2.16 -6.67 -8.61
CA GLY A 41 -1.80 -5.54 -7.78
C GLY A 41 -0.28 -5.36 -7.72
N VAL A 42 0.17 -4.14 -7.43
CA VAL A 42 1.56 -3.78 -7.18
C VAL A 42 1.66 -3.25 -5.76
N THR A 43 2.62 -3.76 -4.99
CA THR A 43 2.84 -3.40 -3.59
C THR A 43 4.31 -3.60 -3.23
N THR A 44 4.73 -3.20 -2.03
CA THR A 44 6.10 -3.48 -1.57
C THR A 44 6.15 -4.79 -0.79
N ALA A 45 7.16 -5.60 -1.07
CA ALA A 45 7.41 -6.82 -0.33
C ALA A 45 7.92 -6.46 1.07
N ALA A 46 7.39 -7.10 2.10
CA ALA A 46 7.77 -6.85 3.50
C ALA A 46 9.16 -7.40 3.89
N PHE A 47 10.00 -7.77 2.93
CA PHE A 47 11.25 -8.45 3.22
C PHE A 47 12.36 -7.45 3.57
N TYR A 48 12.74 -7.46 4.85
CA TYR A 48 13.97 -6.89 5.41
C TYR A 48 14.09 -5.36 5.45
N SER A 49 13.27 -4.69 6.26
CA SER A 49 13.80 -3.60 7.07
C SER A 49 13.77 -4.02 8.53
N ASP A 50 14.96 -4.08 9.12
CA ASP A 50 15.31 -4.20 10.53
C ASP A 50 14.28 -4.84 11.49
N SER A 51 14.74 -5.87 12.21
CA SER A 51 14.05 -6.64 13.26
C SER A 51 13.37 -5.86 14.42
N ARG A 52 13.20 -4.54 14.30
CA ARG A 52 12.68 -3.61 15.31
C ARG A 52 11.32 -2.99 14.96
N LEU A 53 10.75 -3.23 13.77
CA LEU A 53 9.43 -2.69 13.40
C LEU A 53 8.38 -3.79 13.30
N PHE A 54 7.99 -4.31 14.45
CA PHE A 54 6.89 -5.27 14.65
C PHE A 54 5.49 -4.61 14.62
N THR A 55 5.35 -3.46 13.96
CA THR A 55 4.20 -2.56 14.13
C THR A 55 3.51 -2.31 12.80
N LEU A 56 2.27 -2.82 12.66
CA LEU A 56 1.25 -2.46 11.66
C LEU A 56 1.82 -2.01 10.31
N HIS A 57 2.02 -2.96 9.41
CA HIS A 57 2.56 -2.66 8.08
C HIS A 57 1.45 -2.13 7.16
N TYR A 58 1.41 -0.81 6.99
CA TYR A 58 0.73 -0.14 5.89
C TYR A 58 1.64 -0.25 4.66
N PHE A 59 1.08 -0.57 3.50
CA PHE A 59 1.85 -0.71 2.27
C PHE A 59 1.21 0.10 1.15
N PRO A 60 2.00 0.74 0.28
CA PRO A 60 1.45 1.26 -0.96
C PRO A 60 0.84 0.12 -1.77
N TYR A 61 -0.24 0.47 -2.45
CA TYR A 61 -0.99 -0.47 -3.25
C TYR A 61 -1.52 0.22 -4.50
N ILE A 62 -1.23 -0.40 -5.64
CA ILE A 62 -1.65 0.04 -6.96
C ILE A 62 -2.32 -1.15 -7.63
N GLU A 63 -3.47 -0.96 -8.25
CA GLU A 63 -4.18 -2.04 -8.91
C GLU A 63 -5.03 -1.48 -10.05
N LYS A 64 -5.20 -2.26 -11.11
CA LYS A 64 -6.10 -1.93 -12.21
C LYS A 64 -7.17 -3.01 -12.30
N ILE A 65 -8.42 -2.65 -12.02
CA ILE A 65 -9.57 -3.56 -12.10
C ILE A 65 -10.51 -3.08 -13.19
N ARG A 66 -10.78 -3.93 -14.19
CA ARG A 66 -11.70 -3.63 -15.30
C ARG A 66 -11.43 -2.25 -15.93
N GLY A 67 -10.15 -1.90 -16.08
CA GLY A 67 -9.69 -0.60 -16.62
C GLY A 67 -9.65 0.56 -15.62
N VAL A 68 -10.17 0.39 -14.41
CA VAL A 68 -10.15 1.42 -13.36
C VAL A 68 -8.86 1.32 -12.55
N LEU A 69 -8.05 2.37 -12.64
CA LEU A 69 -6.83 2.53 -11.85
C LEU A 69 -7.15 2.90 -10.40
N LEU A 70 -6.49 2.23 -9.46
CA LEU A 70 -6.65 2.42 -8.04
C LEU A 70 -5.29 2.54 -7.37
N VAL A 71 -5.10 3.60 -6.60
CA VAL A 71 -3.80 3.92 -5.98
C VAL A 71 -4.00 4.40 -4.56
N GLY A 72 -3.22 3.88 -3.62
CA GLY A 72 -3.23 4.36 -2.24
C GLY A 72 -2.49 3.42 -1.31
N MET A 73 -3.10 3.10 -0.17
CA MET A 73 -2.49 2.27 0.87
C MET A 73 -3.38 1.10 1.26
N ARG A 74 -2.75 0.02 1.75
CA ARG A 74 -3.42 -1.14 2.33
C ARG A 74 -2.75 -1.61 3.62
N THR A 75 -3.47 -2.36 4.46
CA THR A 75 -2.88 -3.17 5.55
C THR A 75 -2.82 -4.66 5.16
N ARG A 76 -2.07 -5.46 5.93
CA ARG A 76 -1.97 -6.92 5.71
C ARG A 76 -3.24 -7.65 6.14
N ALA A 77 -3.79 -8.47 5.23
CA ALA A 77 -5.10 -9.14 5.33
C ALA A 77 -5.37 -9.97 6.61
N LEU A 78 -4.36 -10.58 7.22
CA LEU A 78 -4.56 -11.60 8.27
C LEU A 78 -4.80 -11.02 9.68
N LEU A 79 -4.53 -9.72 9.88
CA LEU A 79 -4.61 -9.03 11.19
C LEU A 79 -5.20 -7.61 11.05
N SER A 80 -5.93 -7.35 9.96
CA SER A 80 -6.12 -6.02 9.38
C SER A 80 -6.79 -5.00 10.31
N ALA A 81 -5.99 -4.13 10.92
CA ALA A 81 -6.50 -2.85 11.36
C ALA A 81 -6.98 -2.06 10.11
N PRO A 82 -8.11 -1.33 10.22
CA PRO A 82 -8.54 -0.45 9.15
C PRO A 82 -7.43 0.54 8.79
N VAL A 83 -7.28 0.85 7.51
CA VAL A 83 -6.25 1.81 7.07
C VAL A 83 -6.55 3.21 7.64
N GLY A 84 -7.83 3.59 7.72
CA GLY A 84 -8.24 4.93 8.11
C GLY A 84 -7.93 5.97 7.03
N LEU A 85 -8.03 7.26 7.38
CA LEU A 85 -7.65 8.35 6.48
C LEU A 85 -6.14 8.33 6.28
N VAL A 86 -5.65 8.46 5.05
CA VAL A 86 -4.21 8.48 4.77
C VAL A 86 -3.83 9.74 4.06
N GLN A 87 -2.67 10.27 4.43
CA GLN A 87 -1.93 11.22 3.63
C GLN A 87 -0.73 10.53 3.00
N ILE A 88 -0.56 10.72 1.69
CA ILE A 88 0.62 10.30 0.96
C ILE A 88 1.30 11.51 0.34
N GLN A 89 2.62 11.54 0.39
CA GLN A 89 3.44 12.57 -0.23
C GLN A 89 4.51 11.90 -1.07
N ILE A 90 4.64 12.35 -2.32
CA ILE A 90 5.73 11.93 -3.20
C ILE A 90 6.75 13.06 -3.24
N ASP A 91 7.99 12.76 -2.83
CA ASP A 91 9.08 13.72 -2.65
C ASP A 91 8.69 14.94 -1.79
N GLN A 92 8.69 16.13 -2.38
CA GLN A 92 8.30 17.39 -1.74
C GLN A 92 7.01 17.97 -2.32
N LEU A 93 6.26 17.20 -3.11
CA LEU A 93 4.99 17.63 -3.68
C LEU A 93 3.91 17.74 -2.59
N PRO A 94 2.81 18.48 -2.84
CA PRO A 94 1.67 18.53 -1.92
C PRO A 94 1.14 17.12 -1.61
N ALA A 95 0.81 16.87 -0.34
CA ALA A 95 0.30 15.58 0.08
C ALA A 95 -1.14 15.34 -0.43
N TRP A 96 -1.39 14.13 -0.92
CA TRP A 96 -2.72 13.67 -1.26
C TRP A 96 -3.40 13.09 -0.04
N THR A 97 -4.66 13.46 0.18
CA THR A 97 -5.50 12.85 1.21
C THR A 97 -6.44 11.83 0.58
N ILE A 98 -6.41 10.61 1.13
CA ILE A 98 -7.16 9.45 0.65
C ILE A 98 -8.02 8.91 1.79
N SER A 99 -9.33 8.87 1.57
CA SER A 99 -10.30 8.37 2.54
C SER A 99 -10.75 6.95 2.20
N PRO A 100 -10.93 6.04 3.19
CA PRO A 100 -11.56 4.75 2.92
C PRO A 100 -12.95 4.86 2.27
N LEU A 101 -13.65 5.99 2.48
CA LEU A 101 -14.95 6.24 1.87
C LEU A 101 -14.89 6.42 0.34
N GLU A 102 -13.75 6.85 -0.19
CA GLU A 102 -13.52 7.02 -1.64
C GLU A 102 -13.07 5.72 -2.31
N THR A 103 -12.72 4.69 -1.52
CA THR A 103 -12.33 3.39 -2.03
C THR A 103 -13.53 2.72 -2.69
N PRO A 104 -13.42 2.28 -3.95
CA PRO A 104 -14.49 1.53 -4.60
C PRO A 104 -14.84 0.27 -3.82
N VAL A 105 -16.11 -0.12 -3.91
CA VAL A 105 -16.69 -1.28 -3.22
C VAL A 105 -16.11 -2.57 -3.82
N LYS A 106 -14.90 -2.96 -3.41
CA LYS A 106 -14.29 -4.26 -3.75
C LYS A 106 -14.61 -5.35 -2.73
N SER A 107 -14.78 -4.95 -1.48
CA SER A 107 -14.71 -5.85 -0.31
C SER A 107 -15.90 -5.71 0.64
N VAL A 108 -16.84 -4.81 0.34
CA VAL A 108 -18.03 -4.60 1.17
C VAL A 108 -19.16 -5.45 0.57
N PRO A 109 -19.79 -6.34 1.35
CA PRO A 109 -21.01 -6.99 0.93
C PRO A 109 -22.01 -5.92 0.47
N GLU A 110 -22.44 -6.00 -0.78
CA GLU A 110 -23.35 -5.02 -1.40
C GLU A 110 -24.65 -4.89 -0.61
N LYS A 111 -25.03 -5.96 0.11
CA LYS A 111 -26.16 -6.00 1.02
C LYS A 111 -25.70 -6.24 2.44
N ARG A 112 -26.26 -5.46 3.36
CA ARG A 112 -26.18 -5.76 4.79
C ARG A 112 -26.73 -7.16 5.09
N PRO A 113 -26.03 -7.98 5.89
CA PRO A 113 -26.58 -9.23 6.39
C PRO A 113 -27.87 -9.00 7.20
N SER A 114 -28.87 -9.85 7.04
CA SER A 114 -30.17 -9.71 7.72
C SER A 114 -30.09 -9.72 9.25
N TRP A 115 -28.99 -10.26 9.82
CA TRP A 115 -28.73 -10.30 11.26
C TRP A 115 -28.05 -9.04 11.79
N ALA A 116 -27.47 -8.19 10.93
CA ALA A 116 -26.78 -6.96 11.31
C ALA A 116 -27.80 -5.80 11.44
N GLY A 117 -28.61 -5.83 12.51
CA GLY A 117 -29.53 -4.73 12.83
C GLY A 117 -28.77 -3.54 13.43
N LEU A 118 -28.79 -2.39 12.75
CA LEU A 118 -28.23 -1.13 13.27
C LEU A 118 -29.26 -0.30 14.07
N GLY A 119 -30.52 -0.72 14.06
CA GLY A 119 -31.54 -0.23 14.98
C GLY A 119 -32.05 1.18 14.68
N THR A 120 -31.84 1.73 13.48
CA THR A 120 -32.32 3.10 13.16
C THR A 120 -33.81 3.19 12.85
N GLY A 121 -34.48 2.05 12.63
CA GLY A 121 -35.90 2.00 12.27
C GLY A 121 -36.20 2.31 10.79
N SER A 122 -35.19 2.67 9.98
CA SER A 122 -35.30 2.81 8.52
C SER A 122 -34.31 1.87 7.82
N LYS A 123 -34.81 1.15 6.81
CA LYS A 123 -33.98 0.21 6.05
C LYS A 123 -32.90 0.94 5.25
N GLU A 124 -33.22 2.09 4.69
CA GLU A 124 -32.34 2.92 3.88
C GLU A 124 -31.22 3.53 4.72
N LEU A 125 -31.57 4.06 5.91
CA LEU A 125 -30.59 4.62 6.84
C LEU A 125 -29.63 3.57 7.37
N ASP A 126 -30.15 2.40 7.75
CA ASP A 126 -29.29 1.29 8.16
C ASP A 126 -28.38 0.83 7.00
N GLU A 127 -28.80 0.94 5.73
CA GLU A 127 -27.99 0.45 4.59
C GLU A 127 -26.85 1.42 4.32
N GLY A 128 -27.15 2.72 4.33
CA GLY A 128 -26.13 3.77 4.24
C GLY A 128 -25.10 3.66 5.37
N LEU A 129 -25.55 3.46 6.61
CA LEU A 129 -24.66 3.29 7.77
C LEU A 129 -23.80 2.03 7.64
N TRP A 130 -24.38 0.90 7.22
CA TRP A 130 -23.63 -0.32 6.99
C TRP A 130 -22.52 -0.13 5.94
N GLN A 131 -22.84 0.53 4.82
CA GLN A 131 -21.85 0.81 3.77
C GLN A 131 -20.72 1.71 4.28
N ILE A 132 -21.04 2.75 5.05
CA ILE A 132 -20.05 3.64 5.66
C ILE A 132 -19.15 2.87 6.64
N MET A 133 -19.75 2.11 7.57
CA MET A 133 -19.01 1.34 8.57
C MET A 133 -18.10 0.32 7.90
N THR A 134 -18.58 -0.38 6.87
CA THR A 134 -17.77 -1.39 6.19
C THR A 134 -16.60 -0.74 5.45
N ARG A 135 -16.82 0.37 4.73
CA ARG A 135 -15.73 1.12 4.09
C ARG A 135 -14.72 1.65 5.11
N GLN A 136 -15.18 2.19 6.23
CA GLN A 136 -14.29 2.66 7.30
C GLN A 136 -13.48 1.55 7.95
N SER A 137 -14.01 0.33 8.00
CA SER A 137 -13.30 -0.86 8.48
C SER A 137 -12.38 -1.50 7.44
N SER A 138 -12.36 -0.98 6.21
CA SER A 138 -11.61 -1.56 5.10
C SER A 138 -10.11 -1.57 5.37
N PRO A 139 -9.41 -2.66 4.97
CA PRO A 139 -7.94 -2.68 4.96
C PRO A 139 -7.35 -1.87 3.80
N PHE A 140 -8.15 -1.04 3.13
CA PHE A 140 -7.76 -0.24 1.98
C PHE A 140 -8.21 1.21 2.14
N ALA A 141 -7.34 2.14 1.72
CA ALA A 141 -7.70 3.50 1.36
C ALA A 141 -7.10 3.75 -0.04
N LEU A 142 -7.95 3.71 -1.07
CA LEU A 142 -7.55 3.81 -2.48
C LEU A 142 -8.32 4.94 -3.17
N ALA A 143 -7.58 5.79 -3.86
CA ALA A 143 -8.10 6.78 -4.80
C ALA A 143 -8.44 6.12 -6.15
N THR A 144 -9.28 6.77 -6.93
CA THR A 144 -9.63 6.42 -8.33
C THR A 144 -9.70 7.67 -9.20
N GLY A 145 -9.86 7.51 -10.51
CA GLY A 145 -10.00 8.59 -11.50
C GLY A 145 -8.77 9.50 -11.56
N GLU A 146 -9.00 10.78 -11.82
CA GLU A 146 -7.94 11.80 -11.97
C GLU A 146 -6.97 11.84 -10.78
N LYS A 147 -7.48 11.64 -9.55
CA LYS A 147 -6.64 11.59 -8.35
C LYS A 147 -5.65 10.42 -8.43
N ALA A 148 -6.12 9.22 -8.80
CA ALA A 148 -5.26 8.05 -8.92
C ALA A 148 -4.23 8.19 -10.03
N GLU A 149 -4.63 8.74 -11.19
CA GLU A 149 -3.72 9.01 -12.31
C GLU A 149 -2.60 9.99 -11.92
N ASN A 150 -2.95 11.09 -11.23
CA ASN A 150 -1.97 12.05 -10.76
C ASN A 150 -1.01 11.47 -9.72
N ILE A 151 -1.52 10.64 -8.79
CA ILE A 151 -0.66 9.96 -7.82
C ILE A 151 0.28 9.00 -8.55
N LEU A 152 -0.22 8.19 -9.49
CA LEU A 152 0.61 7.25 -10.25
C LEU A 152 1.72 7.98 -11.04
N ALA A 153 1.39 9.08 -11.71
CA ALA A 153 2.37 9.87 -12.46
C ALA A 153 3.49 10.39 -11.54
N GLN A 154 3.14 10.81 -10.32
CA GLN A 154 4.12 11.20 -9.31
C GLN A 154 4.95 10.00 -8.85
N LEU A 155 4.33 8.84 -8.57
CA LEU A 155 5.05 7.63 -8.16
C LEU A 155 6.07 7.17 -9.20
N LYS A 156 5.75 7.29 -10.50
CA LYS A 156 6.65 6.91 -11.60
C LYS A 156 7.84 7.86 -11.79
N SER A 157 7.72 9.11 -11.35
CA SER A 157 8.75 10.13 -11.57
C SER A 157 9.49 10.55 -10.30
N GLY A 158 8.95 10.21 -9.13
CA GLY A 158 9.51 10.54 -7.83
C GLY A 158 10.53 9.53 -7.33
N ALA A 159 11.16 9.85 -6.20
CA ALA A 159 12.17 9.00 -5.57
C ALA A 159 11.70 8.38 -4.25
N VAL A 160 10.83 9.06 -3.50
CA VAL A 160 10.34 8.60 -2.20
C VAL A 160 8.85 8.87 -2.04
N LEU A 161 8.12 7.84 -1.61
CA LEU A 161 6.75 7.95 -1.11
C LEU A 161 6.77 7.96 0.42
N ARG A 162 6.23 9.00 1.04
CA ARG A 162 5.98 9.10 2.48
C ARG A 162 4.49 8.93 2.74
N TYR A 163 4.14 8.28 3.84
CA TYR A 163 2.74 8.16 4.25
C TYR A 163 2.55 8.47 5.73
N GLN A 164 1.32 8.84 6.05
CA GLN A 164 0.83 8.98 7.41
C GLN A 164 -0.66 8.58 7.49
N SER A 165 -1.05 7.72 8.43
CA SER A 165 -2.42 7.19 8.56
C SER A 165 -3.13 7.64 9.84
N PHE A 166 -4.25 8.34 9.73
CA PHE A 166 -5.06 8.83 10.84
C PHE A 166 -6.21 7.86 11.14
N ARG A 167 -6.00 6.97 12.12
CA ARG A 167 -7.00 5.95 12.52
C ARG A 167 -7.79 6.34 13.77
N ASP A 168 -7.12 6.85 14.81
CA ASP A 168 -7.69 6.88 16.17
C ASP A 168 -7.68 8.26 16.85
N GLY A 169 -7.35 9.35 16.15
CA GLY A 169 -7.20 10.68 16.78
C GLY A 169 -6.13 10.74 17.89
N SER A 170 -5.28 9.71 18.00
CA SER A 170 -4.19 9.63 18.98
C SER A 170 -2.93 10.34 18.49
N ALA A 171 -2.04 10.70 19.42
CA ALA A 171 -0.83 11.48 19.14
C ALA A 171 0.26 10.74 18.33
N SER A 172 0.13 9.41 18.15
CA SER A 172 1.06 8.61 17.34
C SER A 172 0.36 8.10 16.08
N THR A 173 0.49 8.86 15.00
CA THR A 173 -0.01 8.49 13.67
C THR A 173 0.98 7.57 12.98
N PRO A 174 0.63 6.32 12.62
CA PRO A 174 1.53 5.45 11.87
C PRO A 174 2.01 6.15 10.59
N SER A 175 3.30 6.04 10.31
CA SER A 175 3.95 6.69 9.17
C SER A 175 5.15 5.87 8.71
N GLY A 176 5.57 6.09 7.48
CA GLY A 176 6.76 5.47 6.93
C GLY A 176 7.10 5.98 5.54
N GLU A 177 8.17 5.44 4.98
CA GLU A 177 8.69 5.82 3.68
C GLU A 177 8.97 4.58 2.81
N TYR A 178 8.79 4.75 1.51
CA TYR A 178 9.11 3.76 0.49
C TYR A 178 9.95 4.41 -0.60
N VAL A 179 11.04 3.75 -0.96
CA VAL A 179 11.85 4.15 -2.11
C VAL A 179 11.08 3.79 -3.39
N LEU A 180 11.07 4.72 -4.33
CA LEU A 180 10.53 4.56 -5.68
C LEU A 180 11.73 4.27 -6.60
N ASP A 181 12.02 2.98 -6.78
CA ASP A 181 13.14 2.51 -7.61
C ASP A 181 12.63 1.78 -8.86
N ASP A 182 13.56 1.30 -9.70
CA ASP A 182 13.26 0.59 -10.94
C ASP A 182 12.39 -0.67 -10.74
N SER A 183 12.27 -1.20 -9.51
CA SER A 183 11.36 -2.33 -9.26
C SER A 183 9.90 -1.92 -9.36
N LEU A 184 9.56 -0.65 -9.09
CA LEU A 184 8.19 -0.14 -9.25
C LEU A 184 7.77 -0.18 -10.71
N GLU A 185 8.60 0.37 -11.61
CA GLU A 185 8.31 0.39 -13.04
C GLU A 185 8.15 -1.02 -13.60
N LYS A 186 9.01 -1.96 -13.18
CA LYS A 186 8.92 -3.37 -13.57
C LYS A 186 7.61 -4.00 -13.09
N ALA A 187 7.24 -3.82 -11.83
CA ALA A 187 6.00 -4.39 -11.28
C ALA A 187 4.75 -3.77 -11.94
N LEU A 188 4.76 -2.47 -12.23
CA LEU A 188 3.68 -1.80 -12.96
C LEU A 188 3.52 -2.38 -14.37
N ALA A 189 4.63 -2.56 -15.10
CA ALA A 189 4.63 -3.15 -16.43
C ALA A 189 4.10 -4.59 -16.43
N GLU A 190 4.49 -5.41 -15.45
CA GLU A 190 3.97 -6.77 -15.28
C GLU A 190 2.44 -6.81 -15.09
N CYS A 191 1.85 -5.82 -14.41
CA CYS A 191 0.41 -5.69 -14.27
C CYS A 191 -0.30 -4.92 -15.41
N GLY A 192 0.42 -4.50 -16.46
CA GLY A 192 -0.16 -3.70 -17.55
C GLY A 192 -0.67 -2.32 -17.11
N ILE A 193 -0.01 -1.73 -16.11
CA ILE A 193 -0.29 -0.41 -15.57
C ILE A 193 0.72 0.56 -16.18
N GLU A 194 0.23 1.44 -17.03
CA GLU A 194 1.02 2.47 -17.73
C GLU A 194 0.98 3.80 -16.98
#